data_AF-A0A2E9ZI03-F1
#
_entry.id   AF-A0A2E9ZI03-F1
#
_cell.length_a   1.000
_cell.length_b   1.000
_cell.length_c   1.000
_cell.angle_alpha   90.00
_cell.angle_beta   90.00
_cell.angle_gamma   90.00
#
_symmetry.space_group_name_H-M   'P 1'
#
loop_
_entity.id
_entity.type
_entity.pdbx_description
1 polymer ?
#
loop_
_entity_poly.entity_id
_entity_poly.type
_entity_poly.pdbx_seq_one_letter_code
_entity_poly.pdbx_strand_id
1 'polypeptide(L)'
;MIVFVILEGLIIVATKMRRLLPLLSLLLLPVCVLGQNVHPEVQAALDWQIPKNECEFRGKRTNVGGTDRKFKRAMKKYTKCNEKYLTGLVAAREKMMGVAHHGLTQEQADIIMGHMGAIAIILKRSESVSAVPESIREANQTADFNQ
;
A
#
# COMPACT_ATOMS: atom_id res chain seq x y z
N MET A 1 45.50 37.33 -23.41
CA MET A 1 44.97 38.69 -23.13
C MET A 1 43.61 38.82 -23.83
N ILE A 2 42.72 39.68 -23.36
CA ILE A 2 41.28 39.68 -23.74
C ILE A 2 41.08 40.20 -25.18
N VAL A 3 40.13 39.62 -25.93
CA VAL A 3 39.67 40.11 -27.24
C VAL A 3 38.13 40.09 -27.34
N PHE A 4 37.55 41.29 -27.29
CA PHE A 4 36.21 41.77 -27.73
C PHE A 4 36.44 43.27 -28.08
N VAL A 5 35.65 44.02 -28.85
CA VAL A 5 34.40 43.85 -29.63
C VAL A 5 34.70 44.28 -31.11
N ILE A 6 33.84 44.58 -32.08
CA ILE A 6 32.39 44.87 -32.27
C ILE A 6 31.95 44.05 -33.51
N LEU A 7 30.84 43.30 -33.52
CA LEU A 7 29.45 43.66 -33.93
C LEU A 7 29.28 44.40 -35.29
N GLU A 8 28.09 44.23 -35.87
CA GLU A 8 27.57 44.80 -37.13
C GLU A 8 28.17 44.36 -38.48
N GLY A 9 27.30 43.78 -39.34
CA GLY A 9 27.34 44.00 -40.79
C GLY A 9 27.92 42.92 -41.71
N LEU A 10 27.19 41.82 -41.96
CA LEU A 10 26.69 41.52 -43.32
C LEU A 10 25.60 40.43 -43.33
N ILE A 11 24.51 40.67 -44.07
CA ILE A 11 23.49 39.65 -44.39
C ILE A 11 23.81 39.08 -45.78
N ILE A 12 23.95 37.76 -45.90
CA ILE A 12 24.01 37.05 -47.19
C ILE A 12 22.86 36.04 -47.24
N VAL A 13 21.86 36.31 -48.09
CA VAL A 13 20.76 35.38 -48.40
C VAL A 13 20.99 34.79 -49.79
N ALA A 14 21.47 33.55 -49.84
CA ALA A 14 21.63 32.80 -51.09
C ALA A 14 21.15 31.34 -50.90
N THR A 15 19.90 31.09 -51.27
CA THR A 15 19.19 29.83 -51.02
C THR A 15 19.71 28.65 -51.85
N LYS A 16 20.16 27.55 -51.20
CA LYS A 16 19.79 26.16 -51.57
C LYS A 16 20.26 25.09 -50.57
N MET A 17 19.38 24.11 -50.35
CA MET A 17 19.66 22.70 -49.98
C MET A 17 20.72 22.39 -48.90
N ARG A 18 20.27 22.30 -47.64
CA ARG A 18 20.10 20.97 -47.01
C ARG A 18 19.08 21.03 -45.87
N ARG A 19 18.06 20.18 -45.92
CA ARG A 19 17.19 19.87 -44.77
C ARG A 19 17.96 18.98 -43.78
N LEU A 20 17.41 18.77 -42.58
CA LEU A 20 17.88 17.82 -41.54
C LEU A 20 19.08 18.28 -40.68
N LEU A 21 19.01 19.47 -40.03
CA LEU A 21 19.96 19.83 -38.94
C LEU A 21 19.41 20.35 -37.60
N PRO A 22 18.11 20.62 -37.35
CA PRO A 22 17.63 20.95 -35.99
C PRO A 22 17.30 19.71 -35.14
N LEU A 23 17.13 18.54 -35.76
CA LEU A 23 16.66 17.30 -35.10
C LEU A 23 17.70 16.66 -34.17
N LEU A 24 18.99 17.01 -34.29
CA LEU A 24 20.06 16.35 -33.53
C LEU A 24 20.17 16.87 -32.08
N SER A 25 19.71 18.10 -31.80
CA SER A 25 19.80 18.68 -30.44
C SER A 25 18.82 18.06 -29.44
N LEU A 26 17.79 17.33 -29.88
CA LEU A 26 16.87 16.60 -28.98
C LEU A 26 17.44 15.26 -28.48
N LEU A 27 18.53 14.77 -29.08
CA LEU A 27 19.19 13.51 -28.68
C LEU A 27 20.20 13.68 -27.53
N LEU A 28 20.30 14.90 -26.96
CA LEU A 28 21.20 15.24 -25.86
C LEU A 28 20.47 15.58 -24.54
N LEU A 29 19.22 15.16 -24.40
CA LEU A 29 18.65 14.91 -23.07
C LEU A 29 19.47 13.77 -22.44
N PRO A 30 20.21 13.99 -21.34
CA PRO A 30 20.88 12.90 -20.66
C PRO A 30 19.78 11.96 -20.12
N VAL A 31 19.90 10.67 -20.44
CA VAL A 31 19.01 9.62 -19.93
C VAL A 31 19.38 9.36 -18.47
N CYS A 32 19.12 10.34 -17.60
CA CYS A 32 19.19 10.25 -16.16
C CYS A 32 18.02 9.43 -15.61
N VAL A 33 17.81 8.24 -16.18
CA VAL A 33 17.10 7.15 -15.52
C VAL A 33 18.01 6.71 -14.39
N LEU A 34 17.96 7.45 -13.28
CA LEU A 34 18.48 7.03 -11.99
C LEU A 34 17.58 5.88 -11.51
N GLY A 35 17.80 4.70 -12.09
CA GLY A 35 17.40 3.43 -11.50
C GLY A 35 18.14 3.29 -10.18
N GLN A 36 17.62 3.91 -9.13
CA GLN A 36 18.05 3.67 -7.78
C GLN A 36 17.94 2.16 -7.55
N ASN A 37 19.03 1.51 -7.16
CA ASN A 37 19.01 0.11 -6.77
C ASN A 37 18.37 0.00 -5.39
N VAL A 38 17.05 0.20 -5.36
CA VAL A 38 16.20 0.05 -4.18
C VAL A 38 16.36 -1.37 -3.67
N HIS A 39 16.69 -1.54 -2.39
CA HIS A 39 16.87 -2.86 -1.81
C HIS A 39 15.55 -3.67 -1.95
N PRO A 40 15.56 -4.96 -2.30
CA PRO A 40 14.33 -5.70 -2.60
C PRO A 40 13.29 -5.67 -1.48
N GLU A 41 13.72 -5.59 -0.22
CA GLU A 41 12.83 -5.46 0.93
C GLU A 41 12.21 -4.06 1.06
N VAL A 42 12.92 -3.00 0.65
CA VAL A 42 12.37 -1.64 0.54
C VAL A 42 11.29 -1.61 -0.54
N GLN A 43 11.58 -2.17 -1.72
CA GLN A 43 10.60 -2.23 -2.82
C GLN A 43 9.36 -3.03 -2.41
N ALA A 44 9.53 -4.19 -1.77
CA ALA A 44 8.42 -5.01 -1.25
C ALA A 44 7.61 -4.34 -0.13
N ALA A 45 8.15 -3.31 0.55
CA ALA A 45 7.43 -2.49 1.53
C ALA A 45 6.72 -1.28 0.89
N LEU A 46 7.22 -0.77 -0.24
CA LEU A 46 6.59 0.29 -1.04
C LEU A 46 5.43 -0.22 -1.88
N ASP A 47 5.56 -1.42 -2.45
CA ASP A 47 4.49 -2.09 -3.22
C ASP A 47 3.44 -2.76 -2.32
N TRP A 48 3.58 -2.66 -0.99
CA TRP A 48 2.73 -3.37 -0.04
C TRP A 48 1.31 -2.84 -0.02
N GLN A 49 0.34 -3.75 -0.04
CA GLN A 49 -1.08 -3.45 0.03
C GLN A 49 -1.73 -4.21 1.18
N ILE A 50 -2.69 -3.56 1.83
CA ILE A 50 -3.46 -4.17 2.93
C ILE A 50 -4.20 -5.40 2.37
N PRO A 51 -3.91 -6.63 2.83
CA PRO A 51 -4.63 -7.80 2.36
C PRO A 51 -6.11 -7.68 2.73
N LYS A 52 -6.99 -8.17 1.85
CA LYS A 52 -8.43 -8.23 2.14
C LYS A 52 -8.68 -9.25 3.27
N ASN A 53 -9.49 -8.89 4.26
CA ASN A 53 -9.96 -9.85 5.25
C ASN A 53 -11.05 -10.75 4.64
N GLU A 54 -10.75 -12.03 4.44
CA GLU A 54 -11.66 -13.03 3.87
C GLU A 54 -12.45 -13.83 4.93
N CYS A 55 -12.26 -13.52 6.22
CA CYS A 55 -12.84 -14.27 7.32
C CYS A 55 -14.34 -13.97 7.48
N GLU A 56 -15.19 -14.74 6.80
CA GLU A 56 -16.64 -14.62 6.92
C GLU A 56 -17.20 -15.40 8.13
N PHE A 57 -18.02 -14.74 8.96
CA PHE A 57 -18.81 -15.42 9.98
C PHE A 57 -20.10 -16.00 9.39
N ARG A 58 -20.25 -17.34 9.44
CA ARG A 58 -21.43 -18.08 8.95
C ARG A 58 -22.16 -18.83 10.08
N GLY A 59 -22.30 -18.20 11.25
CA GLY A 59 -23.10 -18.75 12.35
C GLY A 59 -24.51 -18.15 12.40
N LYS A 60 -25.48 -18.92 12.89
CA LYS A 60 -26.82 -18.46 13.25
C LYS A 60 -27.20 -19.06 14.60
N ARG A 61 -27.85 -18.29 15.47
CA ARG A 61 -28.56 -18.80 16.65
C ARG A 61 -30.04 -18.91 16.28
N THR A 62 -30.70 -19.96 16.75
CA THR A 62 -32.15 -20.16 16.68
C THR A 62 -32.57 -20.99 17.90
N ASN A 63 -33.81 -20.85 18.35
CA ASN A 63 -34.21 -21.25 19.71
C ASN A 63 -34.55 -22.75 19.83
N VAL A 64 -33.91 -23.59 19.01
CA VAL A 64 -34.03 -25.07 19.03
C VAL A 64 -32.73 -25.72 19.52
N GLY A 65 -32.84 -26.84 20.23
CA GLY A 65 -31.72 -27.50 20.91
C GLY A 65 -30.50 -27.78 20.01
N GLY A 66 -29.31 -27.43 20.48
CA GLY A 66 -28.03 -27.73 19.83
C GLY A 66 -27.54 -26.71 18.78
N THR A 67 -28.32 -25.69 18.45
CA THR A 67 -27.90 -24.56 17.59
C THR A 67 -26.71 -23.82 18.17
N ASP A 68 -26.70 -23.62 19.48
CA ASP A 68 -25.62 -22.99 20.24
C ASP A 68 -24.27 -23.72 20.06
N ARG A 69 -24.28 -25.05 19.87
CA ARG A 69 -23.07 -25.84 19.55
C ARG A 69 -22.59 -25.60 18.11
N LYS A 70 -23.51 -25.35 17.16
CA LYS A 70 -23.16 -24.94 15.78
C LYS A 70 -22.62 -23.49 15.77
N PHE A 71 -23.27 -22.57 16.50
CA PHE A 71 -22.83 -21.18 16.65
C PHE A 71 -21.43 -21.08 17.28
N LYS A 72 -21.19 -21.75 18.43
CA LYS A 72 -19.87 -21.79 19.09
C LYS A 72 -18.77 -22.39 18.18
N ARG A 73 -19.10 -23.36 17.30
CA ARG A 73 -18.17 -23.88 16.27
C ARG A 73 -17.90 -22.86 15.15
N ALA A 74 -18.93 -22.18 14.65
CA ALA A 74 -18.78 -21.12 13.65
C ALA A 74 -17.94 -19.95 14.19
N MET A 75 -18.18 -19.56 15.45
CA MET A 75 -17.41 -18.56 16.17
C MET A 75 -15.93 -18.94 16.23
N LYS A 76 -15.61 -20.14 16.76
CA LYS A 76 -14.22 -20.62 16.84
C LYS A 76 -13.53 -20.71 15.47
N LYS A 77 -14.27 -20.99 14.37
CA LYS A 77 -13.71 -20.94 13.01
C LYS A 77 -13.43 -19.51 12.56
N TYR A 78 -14.35 -18.57 12.81
CA TYR A 78 -14.17 -17.16 12.49
C TYR A 78 -13.01 -16.54 13.29
N THR A 79 -12.98 -16.68 14.62
CA THR A 79 -11.91 -16.15 15.47
C THR A 79 -10.55 -16.68 15.03
N LYS A 80 -10.40 -18.00 14.81
CA LYS A 80 -9.14 -18.61 14.33
C LYS A 80 -8.72 -18.16 12.92
N CYS A 81 -9.67 -17.70 12.09
CA CYS A 81 -9.35 -17.07 10.81
C CYS A 81 -8.84 -15.64 11.04
N ASN A 82 -9.58 -14.85 11.83
CA ASN A 82 -9.27 -13.45 12.08
C ASN A 82 -7.96 -13.26 12.86
N GLU A 83 -7.67 -14.15 13.82
CA GLU A 83 -6.37 -14.27 14.50
C GLU A 83 -5.22 -14.34 13.48
N LYS A 84 -5.28 -15.25 12.51
CA LYS A 84 -4.25 -15.38 11.47
C LYS A 84 -4.10 -14.13 10.62
N TYR A 85 -5.22 -13.48 10.26
CA TYR A 85 -5.21 -12.23 9.51
C TYR A 85 -4.49 -11.12 10.29
N LEU A 86 -4.84 -10.94 11.57
CA LEU A 86 -4.22 -9.94 12.43
C LEU A 86 -2.73 -10.23 12.69
N THR A 87 -2.35 -11.49 12.94
CA THR A 87 -0.93 -11.90 13.04
C THR A 87 -0.17 -11.61 11.74
N GLY A 88 -0.79 -11.81 10.58
CA GLY A 88 -0.21 -11.45 9.28
C GLY A 88 0.05 -9.94 9.13
N LEU A 89 -0.86 -9.10 9.64
CA LEU A 89 -0.66 -7.65 9.68
C LEU A 89 0.46 -7.22 10.64
N VAL A 90 0.56 -7.85 11.82
CA VAL A 90 1.66 -7.60 12.77
C VAL A 90 3.00 -7.94 12.12
N ALA A 91 3.14 -9.13 11.51
CA ALA A 91 4.36 -9.54 10.83
C ALA A 91 4.70 -8.65 9.60
N ALA A 92 3.69 -8.10 8.92
CA ALA A 92 3.91 -7.12 7.84
C ALA A 92 4.49 -5.80 8.39
N ARG A 93 3.94 -5.30 9.50
CA ARG A 93 4.46 -4.11 10.19
C ARG A 93 5.88 -4.31 10.73
N GLU A 94 6.18 -5.48 11.29
CA GLU A 94 7.52 -5.82 11.76
C GLU A 94 8.55 -5.81 10.63
N LYS A 95 8.20 -6.35 9.45
CA LYS A 95 9.04 -6.26 8.24
C LYS A 95 9.26 -4.80 7.80
N MET A 96 8.21 -3.98 7.78
CA MET A 96 8.32 -2.55 7.44
C MET A 96 9.23 -1.78 8.41
N MET A 97 9.24 -2.13 9.70
CA MET A 97 10.18 -1.54 10.67
C MET A 97 11.62 -1.99 10.40
N GLY A 98 11.85 -3.27 10.08
CA GLY A 98 13.17 -3.80 9.74
C GLY A 98 13.78 -3.19 8.46
N VAL A 99 12.94 -2.80 7.50
CA VAL A 99 13.36 -2.18 6.22
C VAL A 99 14.16 -0.89 6.42
N ALA A 100 13.98 -0.17 7.52
CA ALA A 100 14.76 1.03 7.85
C ALA A 100 16.28 0.79 7.93
N HIS A 101 16.74 -0.45 8.17
CA HIS A 101 18.16 -0.79 8.20
C HIS A 101 18.87 -0.66 6.85
N HIS A 102 18.14 -0.68 5.73
CA HIS A 102 18.71 -0.57 4.38
C HIS A 102 18.93 0.87 3.91
N GLY A 103 18.49 1.85 4.71
CA GLY A 103 18.35 3.25 4.29
C GLY A 103 17.07 3.49 3.49
N LEU A 104 16.46 4.66 3.69
CA LEU A 104 15.24 5.10 3.03
C LEU A 104 15.38 6.57 2.63
N THR A 105 14.80 6.97 1.51
CA THR A 105 14.50 8.39 1.26
C THR A 105 13.34 8.82 2.16
N GLN A 106 13.17 10.12 2.38
CA GLN A 106 12.04 10.63 3.16
C GLN A 106 10.69 10.21 2.54
N GLU A 107 10.56 10.33 1.21
CA GLU A 107 9.36 9.91 0.46
C GLU A 107 9.04 8.42 0.66
N GLN A 108 10.06 7.55 0.64
CA GLN A 108 9.89 6.12 0.90
C GLN A 108 9.48 5.85 2.35
N ALA A 109 10.09 6.56 3.32
CA ALA A 109 9.74 6.46 4.72
C ALA A 109 8.29 6.90 4.98
N ASP A 110 7.83 7.99 4.36
CA ASP A 110 6.46 8.50 4.50
C ASP A 110 5.42 7.50 3.95
N ILE A 111 5.69 6.85 2.80
CA ILE A 111 4.86 5.77 2.24
C ILE A 111 4.78 4.57 3.20
N ILE A 112 5.93 4.09 3.67
CA ILE A 112 6.02 2.91 4.55
C ILE A 112 5.38 3.20 5.93
N MET A 113 5.54 4.42 6.46
CA MET A 113 4.83 4.87 7.66
C MET A 113 3.31 4.94 7.44
N GLY A 114 2.84 5.34 6.26
CA GLY A 114 1.43 5.29 5.87
C GLY A 114 0.86 3.87 5.95
N HIS A 115 1.57 2.87 5.41
CA HIS A 115 1.18 1.47 5.51
C HIS A 115 1.16 0.96 6.96
N MET A 116 2.20 1.27 7.75
CA MET A 116 2.24 0.91 9.18
C MET A 116 1.12 1.57 10.00
N GLY A 117 0.76 2.81 9.67
CA GLY A 117 -0.35 3.54 10.30
C GLY A 117 -1.71 2.89 9.99
N ALA A 118 -1.95 2.50 8.73
CA ALA A 118 -3.16 1.79 8.34
C ALA A 118 -3.28 0.42 9.03
N ILE A 119 -2.17 -0.33 9.16
CA ILE A 119 -2.12 -1.56 9.97
C ILE A 119 -2.51 -1.27 11.42
N ALA A 120 -1.91 -0.25 12.05
CA ALA A 120 -2.17 0.08 13.45
C ALA A 120 -3.65 0.46 13.72
N ILE A 121 -4.31 1.12 12.77
CA ILE A 121 -5.76 1.43 12.84
C ILE A 121 -6.60 0.13 12.84
N ILE A 122 -6.26 -0.83 11.97
CA ILE A 122 -6.97 -2.13 11.89
C ILE A 122 -6.78 -2.94 13.18
N LEU A 123 -5.54 -3.03 13.68
CA LEU A 123 -5.22 -3.75 14.92
C LEU A 123 -5.97 -3.13 16.12
N LYS A 124 -5.87 -1.81 16.32
CA LYS A 124 -6.58 -1.10 17.40
C LYS A 124 -8.11 -1.25 17.32
N ARG A 125 -8.68 -1.31 16.12
CA ARG A 125 -10.12 -1.60 15.95
C ARG A 125 -10.46 -3.04 16.38
N SER A 126 -9.58 -3.99 16.11
CA SER A 126 -9.79 -5.42 16.47
C SER A 126 -9.70 -5.72 17.98
N GLU A 127 -9.09 -4.83 18.76
CA GLU A 127 -9.02 -4.91 20.23
C GLU A 127 -10.30 -4.37 20.92
N SER A 128 -11.11 -3.59 20.20
CA SER A 128 -12.29 -2.93 20.76
C SER A 128 -13.49 -3.88 20.93
N VAL A 129 -14.42 -3.57 21.84
CA VAL A 129 -15.62 -4.40 22.09
C VAL A 129 -16.54 -4.47 20.84
N SER A 130 -16.42 -3.52 19.91
CA SER A 130 -17.10 -3.53 18.59
C SER A 130 -16.30 -4.21 17.47
N ALA A 131 -15.21 -4.93 17.80
CA ALA A 131 -14.50 -5.81 16.87
C ALA A 131 -15.32 -7.04 16.44
N VAL A 132 -16.38 -7.35 17.18
CA VAL A 132 -17.40 -8.34 16.82
C VAL A 132 -18.15 -7.86 15.56
N PRO A 133 -18.08 -8.58 14.42
CA PRO A 133 -18.81 -8.20 13.20
C PRO A 133 -20.31 -8.02 13.42
N GLU A 134 -20.93 -7.14 12.63
CA GLU A 134 -22.36 -6.85 12.70
C GLU A 134 -23.22 -8.12 12.60
N SER A 135 -22.88 -9.02 11.68
CA SER A 135 -23.55 -10.31 11.50
C SER A 135 -23.42 -11.28 12.70
N ILE A 136 -22.53 -11.02 13.64
CA ILE A 136 -22.48 -11.70 14.95
C ILE A 136 -23.37 -10.98 15.98
N ARG A 137 -23.41 -9.64 15.95
CA ARG A 137 -24.26 -8.84 16.84
C ARG A 137 -25.75 -9.09 16.56
N GLU A 138 -26.15 -9.01 15.31
CA GLU A 138 -27.51 -9.35 14.81
C GLU A 138 -27.90 -10.80 15.18
N ALA A 139 -26.98 -11.76 14.96
CA ALA A 139 -27.20 -13.17 15.24
C ALA A 139 -27.25 -13.53 16.74
N ASN A 140 -26.85 -12.60 17.63
CA ASN A 140 -27.14 -12.71 19.06
C ASN A 140 -28.51 -12.11 19.39
N GLN A 141 -28.76 -10.86 18.98
CA GLN A 141 -30.02 -10.14 19.25
C GLN A 141 -31.27 -10.90 18.76
N THR A 142 -31.17 -11.60 17.64
CA THR A 142 -32.29 -12.37 17.06
C THR A 142 -32.70 -13.59 17.92
N ALA A 143 -31.82 -14.09 18.80
CA ALA A 143 -32.17 -15.15 19.73
C ALA A 143 -33.04 -14.63 20.88
N ASP A 144 -32.65 -13.50 21.46
CA ASP A 144 -33.23 -12.93 22.67
C ASP A 144 -34.65 -12.36 22.43
N PHE A 145 -34.95 -11.90 21.22
CA PHE A 145 -36.29 -11.43 20.80
C PHE A 145 -37.33 -12.53 20.53
N ASN A 146 -36.95 -13.82 20.63
CA ASN A 146 -37.82 -14.96 20.36
C ASN A 146 -37.99 -15.86 21.61
N GLN A 147 -38.01 -15.25 22.79
CA GLN A 147 -38.15 -15.90 24.11
C GLN A 147 -39.45 -15.48 24.81
#